data_AF-A0A822HMQ7-F1
#
_entry.id   AF-A0A822HMQ7-F1
#
_cell.length_a   1.000
_cell.length_b   1.000
_cell.length_c   1.000
_cell.angle_alpha   90.00
_cell.angle_beta   90.00
_cell.angle_gamma   90.00
#
_symmetry.space_group_name_H-M   'P 1'
#
loop_
_entity.id
_entity.type
_entity.pdbx_description
1 polymer ?
#
loop_
_entity_poly.entity_id
_entity_poly.type
_entity_poly.pdbx_seq_one_letter_code
_entity_poly.pdbx_strand_id
1 'polypeptide(L)'
;FKELAIPFLDDLIQGKNSVLFTYGITGSGKTYTMMGPLNNPGLIPRSFDVIFNSIGPYLGKKYLLRSDRQNGYEIQSETEILLERQRKEIPIIKINNNNQRT
;
A
#
# COMPACT_ATOMS: atom_id res chain seq x y z
N PHE A 1 -21.34 -6.44 -8.64
CA PHE A 1 -19.87 -6.23 -8.50
C PHE A 1 -19.15 -6.44 -9.82
N LYS A 2 -19.14 -7.65 -10.40
CA LYS A 2 -18.37 -7.97 -11.62
C LYS A 2 -18.59 -7.01 -12.80
N GLU A 3 -19.83 -6.68 -13.11
CA GLU A 3 -20.16 -5.84 -14.27
C GLU A 3 -19.82 -4.36 -14.07
N LEU A 4 -20.00 -3.85 -12.84
CA LEU A 4 -19.79 -2.43 -12.54
C LEU A 4 -18.35 -2.17 -12.08
N ALA A 5 -17.89 -2.84 -11.03
CA ALA A 5 -16.67 -2.49 -10.32
C ALA A 5 -15.41 -2.88 -11.06
N ILE A 6 -15.35 -4.10 -11.62
CA ILE A 6 -14.12 -4.65 -12.21
C ILE A 6 -13.53 -3.73 -13.29
N PRO A 7 -14.30 -3.22 -14.27
CA PRO A 7 -13.74 -2.30 -15.27
C PRO A 7 -13.12 -1.04 -14.66
N PHE A 8 -13.73 -0.47 -13.62
CA PHE A 8 -13.16 0.71 -12.93
C PHE A 8 -11.90 0.37 -12.13
N LEU A 9 -11.82 -0.83 -11.56
CA LEU A 9 -10.61 -1.27 -10.87
C LEU A 9 -9.46 -1.50 -11.85
N ASP A 10 -9.73 -2.06 -13.03
CA ASP A 10 -8.72 -2.23 -14.08
C ASP A 10 -8.18 -0.88 -14.55
N ASP A 11 -9.07 0.10 -14.74
CA ASP A 11 -8.71 1.48 -15.06
C ASP A 11 -7.89 2.14 -13.93
N LEU A 12 -8.25 1.90 -12.66
CA LEU A 12 -7.51 2.41 -11.50
C LEU A 12 -6.08 1.87 -11.44
N ILE A 13 -5.89 0.58 -11.70
CA ILE A 13 -4.56 -0.06 -11.73
C ILE A 13 -3.70 0.53 -12.86
N GLN A 14 -4.32 0.95 -13.96
CA GLN A 14 -3.65 1.66 -15.07
C GLN A 14 -3.38 3.14 -14.77
N GLY A 15 -3.71 3.63 -13.57
CA GLY A 15 -3.47 5.01 -13.16
C GLY A 15 -4.57 5.99 -13.58
N LYS A 16 -5.76 5.51 -13.97
CA LYS A 16 -6.92 6.37 -14.25
C LYS A 16 -7.74 6.60 -12.99
N ASN A 17 -8.24 7.81 -12.82
CA ASN A 17 -9.11 8.13 -11.69
C ASN A 17 -10.54 7.68 -11.96
N SER A 18 -11.17 7.01 -10.99
CA SER A 18 -12.56 6.58 -11.05
C SER A 18 -13.32 7.06 -9.81
N VAL A 19 -14.59 7.42 -9.98
CA VAL A 19 -15.47 7.82 -8.87
C VAL A 19 -16.80 7.10 -9.00
N LEU A 20 -17.24 6.46 -7.93
CA LEU A 20 -18.51 5.74 -7.87
C LEU A 20 -19.29 6.15 -6.62
N PHE A 21 -20.54 6.52 -6.81
CA PHE A 21 -21.46 6.89 -5.74
C PHE A 21 -22.72 6.04 -5.80
N THR A 22 -23.24 5.71 -4.62
CA THR A 22 -24.58 5.10 -4.48
C THR A 22 -25.58 6.19 -4.10
N TYR A 23 -26.67 6.30 -4.83
CA TYR A 23 -27.76 7.25 -4.57
C TYR A 23 -29.03 6.55 -4.09
N GLY A 24 -29.87 7.26 -3.33
CA GLY A 24 -31.18 6.77 -2.89
C GLY A 24 -31.58 7.29 -1.50
N ILE A 25 -32.84 7.06 -1.14
CA ILE A 25 -33.41 7.43 0.18
C ILE A 25 -32.86 6.56 1.32
N THR A 26 -33.02 6.98 2.58
CA THR A 26 -32.66 6.17 3.75
C THR A 26 -33.39 4.82 3.71
N GLY A 27 -32.66 3.73 4.00
CA GLY A 27 -33.20 2.36 3.91
C GLY A 27 -33.12 1.71 2.53
N SER A 28 -32.75 2.43 1.46
CA SER A 28 -32.66 1.89 0.09
C SER A 28 -31.47 0.94 -0.17
N GLY A 29 -30.73 0.56 0.88
CA GLY A 29 -29.59 -0.37 0.75
C GLY A 29 -28.26 0.25 0.32
N LYS A 30 -28.08 1.58 0.30
CA LYS A 30 -26.78 2.22 -0.05
C LYS A 30 -25.60 1.65 0.75
N THR A 31 -25.71 1.62 2.07
CA THR A 31 -24.67 1.05 2.96
C THR A 31 -24.46 -0.44 2.73
N TYR A 32 -25.55 -1.17 2.43
CA TYR A 32 -25.47 -2.60 2.09
C TYR A 32 -24.69 -2.83 0.80
N THR A 33 -24.95 -2.02 -0.23
CA THR A 33 -24.22 -2.10 -1.51
C THR A 33 -22.76 -1.68 -1.36
N MET A 34 -22.48 -0.58 -0.64
CA MET A 34 -21.14 -0.02 -0.57
C MET A 34 -20.22 -0.77 0.41
N MET A 35 -20.70 -1.08 1.61
CA MET A 35 -19.92 -1.76 2.65
C MET A 35 -20.32 -3.22 2.80
N GLY A 36 -21.63 -3.49 2.87
CA GLY A 36 -22.19 -4.81 3.11
C GLY A 36 -21.80 -5.42 4.47
N PRO A 37 -22.52 -6.45 4.93
CA PRO A 37 -22.14 -7.22 6.10
C PRO A 37 -20.95 -8.16 5.82
N LEU A 38 -20.28 -8.67 6.87
CA LEU A 38 -19.10 -9.55 6.73
C LEU A 38 -19.37 -10.83 5.93
N ASN A 39 -20.58 -11.39 6.03
CA ASN A 39 -20.99 -12.59 5.29
C ASN A 39 -21.31 -12.32 3.82
N ASN A 40 -21.63 -11.07 3.46
CA ASN A 40 -21.83 -10.63 2.10
C ASN A 40 -21.20 -9.24 1.90
N PRO A 41 -19.85 -9.19 1.77
CA PRO A 41 -19.15 -7.92 1.65
C PRO A 41 -19.67 -7.12 0.46
N GLY A 42 -19.75 -5.81 0.63
CA GLY A 42 -20.19 -4.87 -0.40
C GLY A 42 -19.07 -4.50 -1.35
N LEU A 43 -19.22 -3.34 -1.99
CA LEU A 43 -18.29 -2.85 -3.00
C LEU A 43 -16.89 -2.56 -2.44
N ILE A 44 -16.76 -1.76 -1.39
CA ILE A 44 -15.48 -1.34 -0.79
C ILE A 44 -14.60 -2.53 -0.40
N PRO A 45 -15.04 -3.47 0.46
CA PRO A 45 -14.19 -4.58 0.88
C PRO A 45 -13.78 -5.49 -0.28
N ARG A 46 -14.68 -5.74 -1.25
CA ARG A 46 -14.36 -6.53 -2.45
C ARG A 46 -13.38 -5.81 -3.37
N SER A 47 -13.49 -4.49 -3.49
CA SER A 47 -12.58 -3.70 -4.31
C SER A 47 -11.17 -3.72 -3.74
N PHE A 48 -11.01 -3.58 -2.42
CA PHE A 48 -9.68 -3.66 -1.80
C PHE A 48 -9.02 -5.03 -2.01
N ASP A 49 -9.79 -6.12 -1.87
CA ASP A 49 -9.27 -7.47 -2.15
C ASP A 49 -8.71 -7.58 -3.56
N VAL A 50 -9.45 -7.14 -4.57
CA VAL A 50 -8.99 -7.14 -5.96
C VAL A 50 -7.75 -6.26 -6.16
N ILE A 51 -7.72 -5.05 -5.59
CA ILE A 51 -6.59 -4.12 -5.71
C ILE A 51 -5.32 -4.76 -5.13
N PHE A 52 -5.37 -5.26 -3.89
CA PHE A 52 -4.19 -5.81 -3.24
C PHE A 52 -3.72 -7.12 -3.87
N ASN A 53 -4.62 -7.90 -4.46
CA ASN A 53 -4.26 -9.10 -5.21
C ASN A 53 -3.71 -8.80 -6.62
N SER A 54 -3.97 -7.61 -7.18
CA SER A 54 -3.60 -7.27 -8.56
C SER A 54 -2.41 -6.30 -8.68
N ILE A 55 -2.08 -5.56 -7.62
CA ILE A 55 -1.04 -4.52 -7.68
C ILE A 55 0.39 -5.08 -7.71
N GLY A 56 0.59 -6.37 -7.43
CA GLY A 56 1.91 -7.02 -7.33
C GLY A 56 2.88 -6.68 -8.48
N PRO A 57 2.48 -6.85 -9.76
CA PRO A 57 3.31 -6.51 -10.92
C PRO A 57 3.62 -5.02 -11.06
N TYR A 58 2.81 -4.15 -10.45
CA TYR A 58 2.95 -2.69 -10.51
C TYR A 58 3.75 -2.12 -9.33
N LEU A 59 4.21 -2.97 -8.41
CA LEU A 59 5.05 -2.54 -7.29
C LEU A 59 6.46 -2.18 -7.78
N GLY A 60 6.89 -0.95 -7.46
CA GLY A 60 8.26 -0.51 -7.72
C GLY A 60 9.30 -1.31 -6.92
N LYS A 61 10.56 -1.26 -7.37
CA LYS A 61 11.69 -1.87 -6.63
C LYS A 61 11.68 -1.40 -5.18
N LYS A 62 11.80 -2.35 -4.24
CA LYS A 62 11.93 -2.04 -2.82
C LYS A 62 13.07 -1.05 -2.60
N TYR A 63 12.84 -0.03 -1.77
CA TYR A 63 13.77 1.08 -1.47
C TYR A 63 13.98 2.12 -2.58
N LEU A 64 13.30 2.01 -3.73
CA LEU A 64 13.39 3.04 -4.79
C LEU A 64 12.83 4.39 -4.35
N LEU A 65 11.82 4.41 -3.47
CA LEU A 65 11.17 5.65 -3.04
C LEU A 65 11.56 5.95 -1.60
N ARG A 66 12.05 7.17 -1.36
CA ARG A 66 12.24 7.75 -0.03
C ARG A 66 11.17 8.78 0.22
N SER A 67 10.57 8.82 1.42
CA SER A 67 9.77 9.98 1.79
C SER A 67 10.66 11.22 1.87
N ASP A 68 10.21 12.31 1.26
CA ASP A 68 10.87 13.63 1.29
C ASP A 68 10.61 14.39 2.60
N ARG A 69 10.06 13.71 3.62
CA ARG A 69 9.57 14.28 4.89
C ARG A 69 8.46 15.33 4.72
N GLN A 70 7.87 15.42 3.55
CA GLN A 70 6.64 16.14 3.22
C GLN A 70 5.63 15.13 2.65
N ASN A 71 4.60 15.61 1.95
CA ASN A 71 3.59 14.76 1.30
C ASN A 71 4.09 14.13 -0.02
N GLY A 72 5.41 14.10 -0.24
CA GLY A 72 6.04 13.64 -1.48
C GLY A 72 6.98 12.46 -1.27
N TYR A 73 7.69 12.16 -2.34
CA TYR A 73 8.73 11.13 -2.36
C TYR A 73 9.84 11.51 -3.34
N GLU A 74 11.03 11.03 -3.05
CA GLU A 74 12.21 11.13 -3.91
C GLU A 74 12.61 9.74 -4.40
N ILE A 75 13.08 9.67 -5.63
CA ILE A 75 13.59 8.42 -6.22
C ILE A 75 15.07 8.28 -5.80
N GLN A 76 15.37 7.22 -5.05
CA GLN A 76 16.74 6.90 -4.64
C GLN A 76 17.53 6.28 -5.80
N SER A 77 18.78 6.69 -5.93
CA SER A 77 19.71 6.04 -6.85
C SER A 77 20.08 4.62 -6.36
N GLU A 78 20.51 3.73 -7.28
CA GLU A 78 20.89 2.36 -6.90
C GLU A 78 22.05 2.33 -5.89
N THR A 79 22.93 3.33 -5.93
CA THR A 79 24.06 3.49 -5.00
C THR A 79 23.59 3.85 -3.59
N GLU A 80 22.60 4.73 -3.46
CA GLU A 80 21.97 5.08 -2.17
C GLU A 80 21.29 3.89 -1.51
N ILE A 81 20.55 3.10 -2.30
CA ILE A 81 19.87 1.89 -1.83
C ILE A 81 20.89 0.87 -1.30
N LEU A 82 21.99 0.67 -2.03
CA LEU A 82 23.06 -0.25 -1.63
C LEU A 82 23.76 0.21 -0.36
N LEU A 83 24.08 1.51 -0.25
CA LEU A 83 24.70 2.10 0.93
C LEU A 83 23.81 1.96 2.17
N GLU A 84 22.50 2.15 2.03
CA GLU A 84 21.56 1.99 3.15
C GLU A 84 21.46 0.53 3.62
N ARG A 85 21.51 -0.44 2.69
CA ARG A 85 21.57 -1.87 3.04
C ARG A 85 22.85 -2.22 3.78
N GLN A 86 24.00 -1.78 3.29
CA GLN A 86 25.30 -2.00 3.96
C GLN A 86 25.32 -1.40 5.37
N ARG A 87 24.78 -0.18 5.56
CA ARG A 87 24.68 0.42 6.91
C ARG A 87 23.83 -0.38 7.89
N LYS A 88 22.74 -1.00 7.43
CA LYS A 88 21.85 -1.80 8.28
C LYS A 88 22.42 -3.19 8.59
N GLU A 89 23.32 -3.70 7.74
CA GLU A 89 23.96 -5.01 7.91
C GLU A 89 25.22 -4.99 8.78
N ILE A 90 25.78 -3.83 9.15
CA ILE A 90 26.88 -3.76 10.13
C ILE A 90 26.31 -4.14 11.51
N PRO A 91 26.63 -5.33 12.07
CA PRO A 91 26.26 -5.66 13.43
C PRO A 91 27.06 -4.74 14.33
N ILE A 92 26.42 -4.15 15.34
CA ILE A 92 27.10 -3.43 16.41
C ILE A 92 28.13 -4.38 17.01
N ILE A 93 29.41 -4.23 16.64
CA ILE A 93 30.52 -4.77 17.41
C ILE A 93 30.42 -4.05 18.74
N LYS A 94 29.69 -4.66 19.70
CA LYS A 94 29.75 -4.27 21.10
C LYS A 94 31.20 -4.52 21.51
N ILE A 95 32.02 -3.48 21.44
CA ILE A 95 33.32 -3.43 22.10
C ILE A 95 33.04 -3.60 23.59
N ASN A 96 33.10 -4.85 24.05
CA ASN A 96 32.89 -5.21 25.43
C ASN A 96 34.17 -4.87 26.20
N ASN A 97 34.35 -3.58 26.50
CA ASN A 97 35.40 -3.11 27.41
C ASN A 97 34.96 -3.39 28.86
N ASN A 98 35.10 -4.64 29.30
CA ASN A 98 35.00 -5.01 30.70
C ASN A 98 36.38 -5.42 31.24
N ASN A 99 36.77 -4.74 32.32
CA ASN A 99 37.72 -5.14 33.37
C ASN A 99 39.10 -4.46 33.40
N GLN A 100 39.10 -3.13 33.58
CA GLN A 100 40.09 -2.48 34.45
C GLN A 100 39.36 -1.80 35.62
N ARG A 101 39.38 -2.46 36.78
CA ARG A 101 39.29 -1.89 38.13
C ARG A 101 39.71 -3.01 39.09
N THR A 102 41.03 -3.18 39.20
CA THR A 102 41.69 -3.68 40.42
C THR A 102 41.77 -2.54 41.42
#